data_AF-A0A067QEZ6-F1
#
_entry.id   AF-A0A067QEZ6-F1
#
_cell.length_a   1.000
_cell.length_b   1.000
_cell.length_c   1.000
_cell.angle_alpha   90.00
_cell.angle_beta   90.00
_cell.angle_gamma   90.00
#
_symmetry.space_group_name_H-M   'P 1'
#
loop_
_entity.id
_entity.type
_entity.pdbx_description
1 polymer ?
#
loop_
_entity_poly.entity_id
_entity_poly.type
_entity_poly.pdbx_seq_one_letter_code
_entity_poly.pdbx_strand_id
1 'polypeptide(L)'
;MPYRHVWQPPFPGEPEETVHGELYQSQAFLDAHAKVQDLPAKPGCSLPRAVIALMIWSDATHLTDFSSASLWPAYLMFGNQSKYLPDKFQDFVREASGKNARQPLVTHCRRELMHAIWQLLLDDDFQHAYIHGIVCMCGDGVWCRLYPQFFSYSADYPEKVLIATIRDLGNCPCLRCLVPLDQVGELGQKVDMQHCETQAWVDDEQRQNKVKLAWSFIYEKRYVVNSKAVNRVLQSESWVPTENAFLDFCDNLFKLLVPDFLHEWESGVWKAILTHLIQLLYSLKEDKVGKFNAW
;
A
#
# COMPACT_ATOMS: atom_id res chain seq x y z
N MET A 1 4.74 -23.03 -6.77
CA MET A 1 3.77 -22.83 -7.87
C MET A 1 2.52 -22.19 -7.29
N PRO A 2 1.94 -21.16 -7.92
CA PRO A 2 0.63 -20.66 -7.49
C PRO A 2 -0.47 -21.67 -7.81
N TYR A 3 -1.56 -21.62 -7.06
CA TYR A 3 -2.73 -22.48 -7.25
C TYR A 3 -3.98 -21.77 -6.73
N ARG A 4 -5.14 -22.08 -7.32
CA ARG A 4 -6.44 -21.64 -6.80
C ARG A 4 -6.88 -22.64 -5.73
N HIS A 5 -7.27 -22.14 -4.56
CA HIS A 5 -7.92 -22.95 -3.54
C HIS A 5 -9.42 -22.66 -3.55
N VAL A 6 -10.23 -23.72 -3.56
CA VAL A 6 -11.68 -23.65 -3.75
C VAL A 6 -12.38 -24.58 -2.78
N TRP A 7 -13.55 -24.15 -2.31
CA TRP A 7 -14.44 -24.93 -1.48
C TRP A 7 -15.75 -25.10 -2.23
N GLN A 8 -16.16 -26.35 -2.43
CA GLN A 8 -17.49 -26.68 -2.92
C GLN A 8 -18.40 -26.90 -1.71
N PRO A 9 -19.44 -26.07 -1.50
CA PRO A 9 -20.38 -26.30 -0.41
C PRO A 9 -21.04 -27.69 -0.56
N PRO A 10 -21.30 -28.42 0.54
CA PRO A 10 -21.93 -29.75 0.50
C PRO A 10 -23.43 -29.70 0.16
N PHE A 11 -23.98 -28.52 -0.15
CA PHE A 11 -25.39 -28.30 -0.45
C PHE A 11 -25.61 -28.31 -1.97
N PRO A 12 -26.58 -29.12 -2.50
CA PRO A 12 -26.80 -29.19 -3.94
C PRO A 12 -27.25 -27.85 -4.54
N GLY A 13 -26.49 -27.36 -5.52
CA GLY A 13 -26.81 -26.15 -6.29
C GLY A 13 -26.08 -24.89 -5.84
N GLU A 14 -25.36 -24.90 -4.72
CA GLU A 14 -24.50 -23.79 -4.33
C GLU A 14 -23.23 -23.72 -5.20
N PRO A 15 -22.76 -22.51 -5.57
CA PRO A 15 -21.58 -22.34 -6.41
C PRO A 15 -20.29 -22.69 -5.66
N GLU A 16 -19.23 -22.98 -6.42
CA GLU A 16 -17.87 -23.11 -5.90
C GLU A 16 -17.39 -21.76 -5.34
N GLU A 17 -16.98 -21.73 -4.09
CA GLU A 17 -16.42 -20.55 -3.43
C GLU A 17 -14.89 -20.55 -3.49
N THR A 18 -14.28 -19.39 -3.67
CA THR A 18 -12.81 -19.27 -3.65
C THR A 18 -12.33 -19.07 -2.22
N VAL A 19 -11.46 -19.95 -1.74
CA VAL A 19 -10.91 -19.86 -0.39
C VAL A 19 -9.74 -18.89 -0.40
N HIS A 20 -9.87 -17.80 0.34
CA HIS A 20 -8.81 -16.81 0.50
C HIS A 20 -7.86 -17.21 1.64
N GLY A 21 -6.56 -17.21 1.36
CA GLY A 21 -5.52 -17.53 2.33
C GLY A 21 -4.24 -16.74 2.05
N GLU A 22 -3.24 -17.40 1.51
CA GLU A 22 -1.92 -16.81 1.25
C GLU A 22 -1.89 -15.99 -0.05
N LEU A 23 -0.99 -15.00 -0.14
CA LEU A 23 -0.95 -14.07 -1.28
C LEU A 23 -0.80 -14.79 -2.64
N TYR A 24 -0.01 -15.86 -2.69
CA TYR A 24 0.21 -16.66 -3.91
C TYR A 24 -1.02 -17.47 -4.39
N GLN A 25 -2.12 -17.45 -3.63
CA GLN A 25 -3.43 -17.98 -4.01
C GLN A 25 -4.38 -16.88 -4.52
N SER A 26 -4.02 -15.60 -4.35
CA SER A 26 -4.86 -14.47 -4.74
C SER A 26 -4.96 -14.33 -6.27
N GLN A 27 -6.09 -13.82 -6.76
CA GLN A 27 -6.27 -13.56 -8.19
C GLN A 27 -5.21 -12.58 -8.72
N ALA A 28 -4.86 -11.55 -7.96
CA ALA A 28 -3.80 -10.61 -8.32
C ALA A 28 -2.45 -11.31 -8.56
N PHE A 29 -2.09 -12.32 -7.74
CA PHE A 29 -0.85 -13.06 -7.93
C PHE A 29 -0.93 -14.00 -9.14
N LEU A 30 -2.09 -14.64 -9.37
CA LEU A 30 -2.33 -15.47 -10.55
C LEU A 30 -2.21 -14.63 -11.84
N ASP A 31 -2.81 -13.45 -11.87
CA ASP A 31 -2.77 -12.52 -13.02
C ASP A 31 -1.35 -12.00 -13.28
N ALA A 32 -0.63 -11.58 -12.23
CA ALA A 32 0.77 -11.15 -12.34
C ALA A 32 1.68 -12.29 -12.81
N HIS A 33 1.44 -13.52 -12.34
CA HIS A 33 2.20 -14.68 -12.75
C HIS A 33 1.94 -15.03 -14.22
N ALA A 34 0.68 -14.98 -14.67
CA ALA A 34 0.32 -15.18 -16.07
C ALA A 34 1.02 -14.16 -16.99
N LYS A 35 0.94 -12.86 -16.65
CA LYS A 35 1.65 -11.78 -17.37
C LYS A 35 3.15 -12.08 -17.54
N VAL A 36 3.81 -12.61 -16.51
CA VAL A 36 5.23 -12.99 -16.54
C VAL A 36 5.51 -14.20 -17.45
N GLN A 37 4.58 -15.16 -17.57
CA GLN A 37 4.69 -16.25 -18.54
C GLN A 37 4.43 -15.80 -19.99
N ASP A 38 3.60 -14.77 -20.18
CA ASP A 38 3.29 -14.23 -21.52
C ASP A 38 4.39 -13.29 -22.07
N LEU A 39 5.36 -12.88 -21.24
CA LEU A 39 6.51 -12.09 -21.70
C LEU A 39 7.28 -12.79 -22.84
N PRO A 40 7.84 -12.06 -23.82
CA PRO A 40 8.69 -12.63 -24.85
C PRO A 40 9.87 -13.40 -24.26
N ALA A 41 10.16 -14.58 -24.82
CA ALA A 41 11.31 -15.38 -24.39
C ALA A 41 12.62 -14.61 -24.61
N LYS A 42 13.35 -14.31 -23.52
CA LYS A 42 14.64 -13.61 -23.58
C LYS A 42 15.66 -14.51 -24.30
N PRO A 43 16.29 -14.07 -25.42
CA PRO A 43 17.25 -14.88 -26.15
C PRO A 43 18.35 -15.43 -25.24
N GLY A 44 18.62 -16.75 -25.34
CA GLY A 44 19.63 -17.42 -24.52
C GLY A 44 19.21 -17.76 -23.08
N CYS A 45 17.97 -17.50 -22.65
CA CYS A 45 17.49 -17.81 -21.31
C CYS A 45 16.32 -18.80 -21.32
N SER A 46 16.60 -20.07 -20.97
CA SER A 46 15.60 -21.14 -20.84
C SER A 46 15.10 -21.39 -19.41
N LEU A 47 15.51 -20.54 -18.45
CA LEU A 47 15.13 -20.70 -17.03
C LEU A 47 13.62 -20.52 -16.81
N PRO A 48 13.00 -21.29 -15.91
CA PRO A 48 11.65 -21.02 -15.43
C PRO A 48 11.49 -19.58 -14.94
N ARG A 49 10.34 -18.98 -15.23
CA ARG A 49 10.00 -17.61 -14.79
C ARG A 49 9.05 -17.68 -13.61
N ALA A 50 9.29 -16.86 -12.59
CA ALA A 50 8.41 -16.77 -11.43
C ALA A 50 8.28 -15.31 -10.96
N VAL A 51 7.17 -15.01 -10.30
CA VAL A 51 6.95 -13.72 -9.63
C VAL A 51 7.52 -13.83 -8.21
N ILE A 52 8.25 -12.81 -7.77
CA ILE A 52 8.58 -12.60 -6.36
C ILE A 52 7.77 -11.40 -5.85
N ALA A 53 6.76 -11.69 -5.02
CA ALA A 53 5.82 -10.72 -4.51
C ALA A 53 6.45 -9.91 -3.37
N LEU A 54 6.57 -8.61 -3.57
CA LEU A 54 7.04 -7.65 -2.59
C LEU A 54 5.85 -7.12 -1.80
N MET A 55 5.83 -7.40 -0.50
CA MET A 55 4.89 -6.83 0.45
C MET A 55 5.67 -5.90 1.38
N ILE A 56 5.27 -4.62 1.42
CA ILE A 56 5.92 -3.59 2.21
C ILE A 56 5.03 -3.26 3.43
N TRP A 57 5.68 -3.08 4.58
CA TRP A 57 5.16 -2.33 5.70
C TRP A 57 6.12 -1.19 6.01
N SER A 58 5.59 -0.07 6.49
CA SER A 58 6.41 0.88 7.22
C SER A 58 5.62 1.49 8.37
N ASP A 59 6.34 1.86 9.42
CA ASP A 59 5.79 2.34 10.69
C ASP A 59 6.74 3.40 11.26
N ALA A 60 6.30 4.65 11.25
CA ALA A 60 7.04 5.84 11.67
C ALA A 60 7.54 5.77 13.12
N THR A 61 8.73 5.21 13.30
CA THR A 61 9.33 4.95 14.61
C THR A 61 9.94 6.23 15.20
N HIS A 62 9.47 6.64 16.38
CA HIS A 62 10.13 7.70 17.16
C HIS A 62 11.49 7.20 17.68
N LEU A 63 12.57 7.90 17.34
CA LEU A 63 13.94 7.46 17.68
C LEU A 63 14.30 7.70 19.16
N THR A 64 13.61 8.62 19.83
CA THR A 64 13.80 8.96 21.25
C THR A 64 12.54 9.66 21.79
N ASP A 65 12.18 9.44 23.06
CA ASP A 65 11.07 10.13 23.73
C ASP A 65 11.23 11.66 23.82
N PHE A 66 12.48 12.16 23.75
CA PHE A 66 12.84 13.56 24.00
C PHE A 66 13.24 14.35 22.74
N SER A 67 13.07 13.81 21.53
CA SER A 67 13.39 14.53 20.29
C SER A 67 12.36 14.35 19.18
N SER A 68 12.38 15.28 18.22
CA SER A 68 11.56 15.27 17.00
C SER A 68 12.12 14.37 15.89
N ALA A 69 13.13 13.56 16.18
CA ALA A 69 13.73 12.61 15.24
C ALA A 69 12.83 11.38 15.10
N SER A 70 12.50 11.06 13.85
CA SER A 70 11.68 9.91 13.46
C SER A 70 12.42 9.17 12.35
N LEU A 71 12.28 7.85 12.34
CA LEU A 71 12.76 6.96 11.30
C LEU A 71 11.53 6.34 10.60
N TRP A 72 11.64 6.11 9.30
CA TRP A 72 10.65 5.37 8.52
C TRP A 72 11.29 4.05 8.05
N PRO A 73 11.35 3.02 8.91
CA PRO A 73 11.85 1.71 8.52
C PRO A 73 10.89 1.07 7.51
N ALA A 74 11.39 0.77 6.31
CA ALA A 74 10.68 -0.05 5.33
C ALA A 74 10.97 -1.53 5.60
N TYR A 75 9.94 -2.27 5.98
CA TYR A 75 9.97 -3.73 6.13
C TYR A 75 9.48 -4.38 4.84
N LEU A 76 10.33 -5.22 4.23
CA LEU A 76 9.98 -6.00 3.05
C LEU A 76 9.82 -7.48 3.42
N MET A 77 8.66 -8.06 3.14
CA MET A 77 8.46 -9.51 3.16
C MET A 77 8.17 -10.02 1.75
N PHE A 78 8.66 -11.22 1.44
CA PHE A 78 8.27 -11.93 0.23
C PHE A 78 6.95 -12.66 0.45
N GLY A 79 5.87 -12.23 -0.20
CA GLY A 79 4.55 -12.90 -0.13
C GLY A 79 4.50 -14.29 -0.78
N ASN A 80 5.64 -14.78 -1.28
CA ASN A 80 5.86 -16.17 -1.67
C ASN A 80 6.20 -17.11 -0.49
N GLN A 81 6.49 -16.57 0.68
CA GLN A 81 6.83 -17.30 1.90
C GLN A 81 5.67 -17.22 2.89
N SER A 82 5.37 -18.32 3.58
CA SER A 82 4.41 -18.31 4.69
C SER A 82 5.03 -17.62 5.91
N LYS A 83 4.16 -17.14 6.80
CA LYS A 83 4.42 -16.02 7.72
C LYS A 83 5.33 -16.33 8.94
N TYR A 84 6.60 -16.67 8.72
CA TYR A 84 7.63 -16.81 9.77
C TYR A 84 9.00 -16.29 9.30
N LEU A 85 9.49 -15.21 9.93
CA LEU A 85 10.86 -14.68 9.75
C LEU A 85 11.50 -14.33 11.11
N PRO A 86 12.84 -14.33 11.25
CA PRO A 86 13.51 -14.21 12.56
C PRO A 86 13.80 -12.76 13.00
N ASP A 87 13.74 -12.50 14.30
CA ASP A 87 13.65 -11.18 14.96
C ASP A 87 14.87 -10.22 14.87
N LYS A 88 15.89 -10.49 14.06
CA LYS A 88 17.24 -9.86 14.22
C LYS A 88 17.55 -8.64 13.35
N PHE A 89 16.55 -7.98 12.77
CA PHE A 89 16.77 -6.90 11.80
C PHE A 89 16.79 -5.48 12.41
N GLN A 90 16.12 -5.25 13.55
CA GLN A 90 15.82 -3.88 14.02
C GLN A 90 16.98 -3.13 14.70
N ASP A 91 18.08 -3.80 15.07
CA ASP A 91 19.17 -3.19 15.85
C ASP A 91 20.05 -2.19 15.06
N PHE A 92 19.90 -2.10 13.73
CA PHE A 92 20.86 -1.44 12.84
C PHE A 92 20.74 0.09 12.73
N VAL A 93 19.55 0.69 12.94
CA VAL A 93 19.23 2.02 12.37
C VAL A 93 19.21 3.18 13.40
N ARG A 94 20.02 3.09 14.47
CA ARG A 94 19.89 3.96 15.66
C ARG A 94 20.73 5.26 15.67
N GLU A 95 21.36 5.67 14.56
CA GLU A 95 22.31 6.81 14.54
C GLU A 95 22.03 7.89 13.46
N ALA A 96 21.30 8.98 13.79
CA ALA A 96 21.48 10.35 13.21
C ALA A 96 20.53 11.44 13.79
N SER A 97 20.95 12.72 13.80
CA SER A 97 20.16 13.91 14.27
C SER A 97 20.56 15.21 13.51
N GLY A 98 19.88 16.36 13.57
CA GLY A 98 18.67 16.79 14.31
C GLY A 98 18.41 18.33 14.21
N LYS A 99 17.48 18.86 15.05
CA LYS A 99 16.99 20.27 15.14
C LYS A 99 16.01 20.76 14.04
N ASN A 100 15.15 21.73 14.42
CA ASN A 100 13.83 21.96 13.81
C ASN A 100 13.76 23.07 12.76
N ALA A 101 13.09 22.78 11.63
CA ALA A 101 12.57 23.77 10.68
C ALA A 101 11.08 24.08 10.93
N ARG A 102 10.49 25.02 10.17
CA ARG A 102 9.05 25.38 10.29
C ARG A 102 8.15 24.24 9.79
N GLN A 103 7.07 23.93 10.53
CA GLN A 103 6.25 22.72 10.32
C GLN A 103 5.86 22.43 8.85
N PRO A 104 5.34 23.37 8.03
CA PRO A 104 4.98 23.06 6.64
C PRO A 104 6.18 22.67 5.76
N LEU A 105 7.35 23.25 6.05
CA LEU A 105 8.61 22.90 5.36
C LEU A 105 9.14 21.55 5.88
N VAL A 106 9.03 21.27 7.18
CA VAL A 106 9.40 19.95 7.76
C VAL A 106 8.55 18.84 7.14
N THR A 107 7.23 19.00 7.05
CA THR A 107 6.36 17.98 6.46
C THR A 107 6.63 17.81 4.95
N HIS A 108 6.98 18.88 4.24
CA HIS A 108 7.47 18.78 2.85
C HIS A 108 8.78 17.98 2.79
N CYS A 109 9.83 18.41 3.51
CA CYS A 109 11.13 17.74 3.51
C CYS A 109 11.06 16.27 3.99
N ARG A 110 10.14 15.90 4.89
CA ARG A 110 9.90 14.49 5.28
C ARG A 110 9.36 13.67 4.10
N ARG A 111 8.42 14.20 3.30
CA ARG A 111 7.94 13.55 2.06
C ARG A 111 9.07 13.40 1.05
N GLU A 112 9.78 14.49 0.74
CA GLU A 112 10.87 14.47 -0.23
C GLU A 112 11.99 13.50 0.21
N LEU A 113 12.35 13.45 1.49
CA LEU A 113 13.34 12.52 2.03
C LEU A 113 12.88 11.07 1.91
N MET A 114 11.62 10.78 2.24
CA MET A 114 11.07 9.42 2.13
C MET A 114 11.05 8.94 0.67
N HIS A 115 10.60 9.79 -0.27
CA HIS A 115 10.63 9.46 -1.70
C HIS A 115 12.04 9.40 -2.28
N ALA A 116 12.99 10.22 -1.81
CA ALA A 116 14.40 10.12 -2.18
C ALA A 116 15.07 8.84 -1.66
N ILE A 117 14.72 8.38 -0.44
CA ILE A 117 15.16 7.07 0.07
C ILE A 117 14.58 5.94 -0.79
N TRP A 118 13.30 6.03 -1.17
CA TRP A 118 12.71 5.08 -2.11
C TRP A 118 13.41 5.10 -3.48
N GLN A 119 13.75 6.26 -4.03
CA GLN A 119 14.54 6.36 -5.28
C GLN A 119 15.94 5.73 -5.17
N LEU A 120 16.56 5.73 -3.98
CA LEU A 120 17.84 5.05 -3.74
C LEU A 120 17.69 3.53 -3.55
N LEU A 121 16.52 3.04 -3.12
CA LEU A 121 16.19 1.62 -2.97
C LEU A 121 15.63 1.00 -4.27
N LEU A 122 15.00 1.82 -5.10
CA LEU A 122 14.38 1.50 -6.38
C LEU A 122 15.27 2.02 -7.53
N ASP A 123 16.57 1.74 -7.42
CA ASP A 123 17.60 2.20 -8.35
C ASP A 123 17.51 1.54 -9.75
N ASP A 124 18.40 1.94 -10.66
CA ASP A 124 18.46 1.41 -12.03
C ASP A 124 18.60 -0.12 -12.07
N ASP A 125 19.30 -0.73 -11.09
CA ASP A 125 19.48 -2.18 -10.99
C ASP A 125 18.18 -2.86 -10.52
N PHE A 126 17.47 -2.28 -9.53
CA PHE A 126 16.13 -2.73 -9.14
C PHE A 126 15.13 -2.59 -10.30
N GLN A 127 15.13 -1.45 -11.02
CA GLN A 127 14.27 -1.22 -12.19
C GLN A 127 14.57 -2.23 -13.31
N HIS A 128 15.86 -2.51 -13.57
CA HIS A 128 16.26 -3.55 -14.51
C HIS A 128 15.75 -4.93 -14.07
N ALA A 129 15.86 -5.27 -12.78
CA ALA A 129 15.35 -6.52 -12.22
C ALA A 129 13.82 -6.60 -12.28
N TYR A 130 13.11 -5.49 -12.07
CA TYR A 130 11.65 -5.38 -12.16
C TYR A 130 11.15 -5.70 -13.58
N ILE A 131 11.77 -5.08 -14.60
CA ILE A 131 11.36 -5.20 -16.01
C ILE A 131 11.86 -6.52 -16.64
N HIS A 132 13.10 -6.93 -16.35
CA HIS A 132 13.77 -8.03 -17.07
C HIS A 132 13.98 -9.30 -16.25
N GLY A 133 13.64 -9.27 -14.95
CA GLY A 133 13.82 -10.37 -14.01
C GLY A 133 15.30 -10.59 -13.62
N ILE A 134 15.54 -10.88 -12.35
CA ILE A 134 16.84 -11.30 -11.81
C ILE A 134 16.99 -12.82 -11.89
N VAL A 135 18.18 -13.32 -12.20
CA VAL A 135 18.46 -14.77 -12.18
C VAL A 135 18.98 -15.15 -10.79
N CYS A 136 18.28 -16.06 -10.12
CA CYS A 136 18.63 -16.52 -8.78
C CYS A 136 18.38 -18.03 -8.64
N MET A 137 19.11 -18.68 -7.74
CA MET A 137 18.83 -20.04 -7.32
C MET A 137 17.81 -20.01 -6.18
N CYS A 138 16.66 -20.64 -6.39
CA CYS A 138 15.61 -20.77 -5.37
C CYS A 138 16.03 -21.75 -4.25
N GLY A 139 15.31 -21.71 -3.13
CA GLY A 139 15.57 -22.59 -1.97
C GLY A 139 15.36 -24.09 -2.23
N ASP A 140 14.73 -24.45 -3.34
CA ASP A 140 14.59 -25.82 -3.87
C ASP A 140 15.75 -26.25 -4.78
N GLY A 141 16.75 -25.38 -4.98
CA GLY A 141 17.90 -25.60 -5.86
C GLY A 141 17.63 -25.31 -7.35
N VAL A 142 16.43 -24.87 -7.72
CA VAL A 142 16.09 -24.55 -9.11
C VAL A 142 16.54 -23.13 -9.46
N TRP A 143 17.26 -22.98 -10.56
CA TRP A 143 17.59 -21.66 -11.11
C TRP A 143 16.38 -21.07 -11.83
N CYS A 144 15.91 -19.93 -11.36
CA CYS A 144 14.74 -19.23 -11.88
C CYS A 144 15.09 -17.80 -12.28
N ARG A 145 14.35 -17.25 -13.25
CA ARG A 145 14.27 -15.81 -13.50
C ARG A 145 13.09 -15.26 -12.69
N LEU A 146 13.42 -14.55 -11.62
CA LEU A 146 12.46 -13.97 -10.68
C LEU A 146 12.13 -12.53 -11.10
N TYR A 147 10.84 -12.22 -11.18
CA TYR A 147 10.32 -10.89 -11.50
C TYR A 147 9.74 -10.27 -10.22
N PRO A 148 10.39 -9.26 -9.62
CA PRO A 148 9.84 -8.52 -8.50
C PRO A 148 8.55 -7.80 -8.92
N GLN A 149 7.54 -7.81 -8.05
CA GLN A 149 6.25 -7.16 -8.27
C GLN A 149 5.71 -6.67 -6.92
N PHE A 150 5.25 -5.43 -6.82
CA PHE A 150 4.64 -4.90 -5.59
C PHE A 150 3.17 -5.35 -5.46
N PHE A 151 2.80 -5.93 -4.32
CA PHE A 151 1.45 -6.45 -4.07
C PHE A 151 0.69 -5.74 -2.95
N SER A 152 1.40 -5.26 -1.94
CA SER A 152 0.80 -4.48 -0.86
C SER A 152 1.81 -3.53 -0.25
N TYR A 153 1.33 -2.35 0.13
CA TYR A 153 2.00 -1.44 1.05
C TYR A 153 1.01 -1.14 2.17
N SER A 154 1.32 -1.58 3.39
CA SER A 154 0.55 -1.29 4.60
C SER A 154 1.32 -0.31 5.50
N ALA A 155 0.63 0.67 6.06
CA ALA A 155 1.16 1.62 7.04
C ALA A 155 -0.03 2.30 7.75
N ASP A 156 0.23 3.18 8.73
CA ASP A 156 -0.81 4.00 9.32
C ASP A 156 -1.35 5.06 8.34
N TYR A 157 -2.43 5.77 8.70
CA TYR A 157 -3.02 6.78 7.81
C TYR A 157 -2.06 7.96 7.49
N PRO A 158 -1.43 8.62 8.48
CA PRO A 158 -0.41 9.64 8.23
C PRO A 158 0.68 9.21 7.26
N GLU A 159 1.17 7.97 7.36
CA GLU A 159 2.24 7.45 6.52
C GLU A 159 1.75 7.05 5.12
N LYS A 160 0.58 6.40 5.02
CA LYS A 160 -0.12 6.19 3.74
C LYS A 160 -0.33 7.50 2.98
N VAL A 161 -0.64 8.59 3.67
CA VAL A 161 -0.77 9.93 3.10
C VAL A 161 0.56 10.47 2.54
N LEU A 162 1.70 10.19 3.19
CA LEU A 162 3.03 10.52 2.67
C LEU A 162 3.34 9.70 1.40
N ILE A 163 3.04 8.40 1.42
CA ILE A 163 3.29 7.46 0.32
C ILE A 163 2.41 7.81 -0.88
N ALA A 164 1.11 8.01 -0.66
CA ALA A 164 0.12 8.43 -1.65
C ALA A 164 0.38 9.84 -2.22
N THR A 165 1.25 10.64 -1.61
CA THR A 165 1.50 12.05 -1.97
C THR A 165 0.20 12.89 -1.99
N ILE A 166 -0.61 12.72 -0.94
CA ILE A 166 -1.79 13.56 -0.66
C ILE A 166 -1.60 14.39 0.63
N ARG A 167 -2.57 15.25 0.93
CA ARG A 167 -2.64 16.07 2.14
C ARG A 167 -3.34 15.30 3.25
N ASP A 168 -2.67 15.27 4.41
CA ASP A 168 -3.23 14.80 5.67
C ASP A 168 -4.50 15.59 5.99
N LEU A 169 -5.62 14.88 6.16
CA LEU A 169 -6.97 15.43 6.34
C LEU A 169 -7.29 16.57 5.36
N GLY A 170 -6.89 16.40 4.10
CA GLY A 170 -7.18 17.34 3.02
C GLY A 170 -8.67 17.45 2.68
N ASN A 171 -8.98 18.30 1.71
CA ASN A 171 -10.33 18.46 1.16
C ASN A 171 -10.95 17.13 0.68
N CYS A 172 -10.12 16.16 0.29
CA CYS A 172 -10.45 14.81 -0.17
C CYS A 172 -9.52 13.85 0.62
N PRO A 173 -9.93 13.38 1.80
CA PRO A 173 -9.04 12.72 2.76
C PRO A 173 -8.86 11.23 2.50
N CYS A 174 -9.73 10.62 1.68
CA CYS A 174 -9.73 9.20 1.38
C CYS A 174 -8.50 8.82 0.53
N LEU A 175 -7.90 7.66 0.80
CA LEU A 175 -6.78 7.12 0.01
C LEU A 175 -7.22 6.39 -1.27
N ARG A 176 -8.52 6.27 -1.53
CA ARG A 176 -9.07 5.53 -2.68
C ARG A 176 -9.82 6.41 -3.68
N CYS A 177 -10.39 7.53 -3.25
CA CYS A 177 -11.22 8.39 -4.08
C CYS A 177 -11.12 9.88 -3.71
N LEU A 178 -11.55 10.71 -4.65
CA LEU A 178 -11.67 12.17 -4.57
C LEU A 178 -12.88 12.66 -3.74
N VAL A 179 -13.59 11.77 -3.03
CA VAL A 179 -14.76 12.15 -2.21
C VAL A 179 -14.37 13.22 -1.19
N PRO A 180 -15.05 14.39 -1.18
CA PRO A 180 -14.71 15.47 -0.27
C PRO A 180 -14.99 15.15 1.22
N LEU A 181 -14.23 15.79 2.12
CA LEU A 181 -14.36 15.65 3.57
C LEU A 181 -15.76 16.02 4.10
N ASP A 182 -16.45 16.95 3.44
CA ASP A 182 -17.82 17.36 3.82
C ASP A 182 -18.89 16.32 3.47
N GLN A 183 -18.60 15.37 2.58
CA GLN A 183 -19.46 14.25 2.20
C GLN A 183 -19.20 12.97 3.02
N VAL A 184 -18.27 12.99 3.99
CA VAL A 184 -17.97 11.81 4.85
C VAL A 184 -19.17 11.33 5.67
N GLY A 185 -20.20 12.16 5.87
CA GLY A 185 -21.49 11.73 6.44
C GLY A 185 -22.27 10.72 5.57
N GLU A 186 -21.88 10.55 4.30
CA GLU A 186 -22.47 9.59 3.35
C GLU A 186 -21.74 8.23 3.33
N LEU A 187 -20.66 8.06 4.11
CA LEU A 187 -19.81 6.87 4.09
C LEU A 187 -20.61 5.55 4.22
N GLY A 188 -20.39 4.63 3.29
CA GLY A 188 -21.08 3.33 3.23
C GLY A 188 -22.50 3.37 2.66
N GLN A 189 -23.01 4.55 2.26
CA GLN A 189 -24.25 4.64 1.48
C GLN A 189 -23.99 4.26 0.01
N LYS A 190 -25.05 3.92 -0.72
CA LYS A 190 -24.95 3.58 -2.16
C LYS A 190 -24.35 4.71 -3.01
N VAL A 191 -24.62 5.96 -2.64
CA VAL A 191 -24.07 7.15 -3.31
C VAL A 191 -22.56 7.27 -3.08
N ASP A 192 -22.09 7.08 -1.84
CA ASP A 192 -20.66 7.03 -1.50
C ASP A 192 -19.93 5.88 -2.22
N MET A 193 -20.52 4.68 -2.27
CA MET A 193 -19.95 3.57 -3.03
C MET A 193 -19.78 3.91 -4.53
N GLN A 194 -20.81 4.52 -5.13
CA GLN A 194 -20.75 4.98 -6.53
C GLN A 194 -19.73 6.11 -6.73
N HIS A 195 -19.61 7.05 -5.79
CA HIS A 195 -18.58 8.08 -5.83
C HIS A 195 -17.17 7.50 -5.66
N CYS A 196 -16.98 6.50 -4.80
CA CYS A 196 -15.71 5.80 -4.62
C CYS A 196 -15.24 5.10 -5.91
N GLU A 197 -16.15 4.51 -6.68
CA GLU A 197 -15.84 3.88 -7.98
C GLU A 197 -15.61 4.91 -9.09
N THR A 198 -16.50 5.91 -9.22
CA THR A 198 -16.46 6.89 -10.31
C THR A 198 -15.43 8.00 -10.13
N GLN A 199 -15.04 8.28 -8.89
CA GLN A 199 -14.05 9.30 -8.52
C GLN A 199 -12.81 8.67 -7.86
N ALA A 200 -12.49 7.42 -8.22
CA ALA A 200 -11.28 6.74 -7.77
C ALA A 200 -10.02 7.55 -8.12
N TRP A 201 -8.99 7.51 -7.27
CA TRP A 201 -7.72 8.16 -7.60
C TRP A 201 -7.04 7.48 -8.78
N VAL A 202 -6.59 8.31 -9.72
CA VAL A 202 -5.75 7.91 -10.85
C VAL A 202 -4.53 8.82 -10.85
N ASP A 203 -3.33 8.25 -11.01
CA ASP A 203 -2.16 9.04 -11.33
C ASP A 203 -2.14 9.28 -12.84
N ASP A 204 -2.74 10.39 -13.26
CA ASP A 204 -2.85 10.76 -14.66
C ASP A 204 -1.90 11.91 -15.05
N GLU A 205 -1.79 12.16 -16.34
CA GLU A 205 -0.95 13.25 -16.86
C GLU A 205 -1.41 14.61 -16.32
N GLN A 206 -2.71 14.80 -16.02
CA GLN A 206 -3.21 16.04 -15.44
C GLN A 206 -2.67 16.27 -14.04
N ARG A 207 -2.68 15.24 -13.18
CA ARG A 207 -2.08 15.25 -11.85
C ARG A 207 -0.58 15.52 -11.94
N GLN A 208 0.14 14.78 -12.78
CA GLN A 208 1.59 14.96 -12.93
C GLN A 208 1.93 16.39 -13.38
N ASN A 209 1.17 16.95 -14.32
CA ASN A 209 1.33 18.34 -14.77
C ASN A 209 0.98 19.37 -13.66
N LYS A 210 -0.04 19.12 -12.83
CA LYS A 210 -0.35 19.94 -11.63
C LYS A 210 0.81 19.90 -10.62
N VAL A 211 1.39 18.73 -10.36
CA VAL A 211 2.54 18.56 -9.45
C VAL A 211 3.76 19.30 -9.99
N LYS A 212 4.14 19.10 -11.26
CA LYS A 212 5.27 19.79 -11.91
C LYS A 212 5.10 21.32 -11.92
N LEU A 213 3.89 21.82 -12.17
CA LEU A 213 3.59 23.26 -12.09
C LEU A 213 3.79 23.79 -10.66
N ALA A 214 3.29 23.10 -9.65
CA ALA A 214 3.45 23.48 -8.26
C ALA A 214 4.92 23.40 -7.78
N TRP A 215 5.67 22.40 -8.26
CA TRP A 215 7.11 22.25 -8.06
C TRP A 215 7.87 23.47 -8.60
N SER A 216 7.57 23.93 -9.82
CA SER A 216 8.18 25.15 -10.40
C SER A 216 7.97 26.39 -9.52
N PHE A 217 6.80 26.52 -8.88
CA PHE A 217 6.53 27.66 -7.99
C PHE A 217 7.42 27.64 -6.75
N ILE A 218 7.69 26.46 -6.19
CA ILE A 218 8.50 26.29 -4.98
C ILE A 218 9.99 26.41 -5.30
N TYR A 219 10.47 25.62 -6.25
CA TYR A 219 11.90 25.44 -6.49
C TYR A 219 12.49 26.51 -7.42
N GLU A 220 11.80 26.93 -8.47
CA GLU A 220 12.28 28.00 -9.37
C GLU A 220 11.91 29.38 -8.83
N LYS A 221 10.62 29.59 -8.53
CA LYS A 221 10.07 30.91 -8.15
C LYS A 221 10.16 31.21 -6.64
N ARG A 222 10.70 30.28 -5.86
CA ARG A 222 10.96 30.41 -4.40
C ARG A 222 9.72 30.76 -3.57
N TYR A 223 8.53 30.35 -4.01
CA TYR A 223 7.32 30.51 -3.23
C TYR A 223 7.31 29.54 -2.05
N VAL A 224 6.69 29.97 -0.94
CA VAL A 224 6.44 29.06 0.20
C VAL A 224 5.50 27.93 -0.22
N VAL A 225 5.74 26.72 0.32
CA VAL A 225 5.01 25.48 -0.05
C VAL A 225 3.49 25.62 0.08
N ASN A 226 3.02 26.32 1.10
CA ASN A 226 1.59 26.60 1.33
C ASN A 226 1.10 27.93 0.73
N SER A 227 1.80 28.48 -0.27
CA SER A 227 1.41 29.74 -0.91
C SER A 227 0.05 29.62 -1.62
N LYS A 228 -0.65 30.75 -1.77
CA LYS A 228 -1.92 30.81 -2.51
C LYS A 228 -1.81 30.30 -3.95
N ALA A 229 -0.62 30.40 -4.57
CA ALA A 229 -0.37 29.88 -5.92
C ALA A 229 -0.29 28.36 -5.95
N VAL A 230 0.48 27.73 -5.04
CA VAL A 230 0.57 26.26 -4.93
C VAL A 230 -0.79 25.67 -4.51
N ASN A 231 -1.45 26.28 -3.53
CA ASN A 231 -2.78 25.83 -3.09
C ASN A 231 -3.84 25.91 -4.20
N ARG A 232 -3.81 26.92 -5.07
CA ARG A 232 -4.74 27.02 -6.20
C ARG A 232 -4.61 25.85 -7.18
N VAL A 233 -3.43 25.26 -7.31
CA VAL A 233 -3.16 24.13 -8.23
C VAL A 233 -3.52 22.78 -7.60
N LEU A 234 -3.30 22.62 -6.28
CA LEU A 234 -3.29 21.31 -5.63
C LEU A 234 -4.32 21.11 -4.51
N GLN A 235 -4.89 22.17 -3.91
CA GLN A 235 -5.64 22.02 -2.66
C GLN A 235 -7.02 21.36 -2.83
N SER A 236 -7.72 21.63 -3.93
CA SER A 236 -9.08 21.10 -4.16
C SER A 236 -9.10 19.57 -4.13
N GLU A 237 -8.12 18.96 -4.78
CA GLU A 237 -7.92 17.51 -4.90
C GLU A 237 -6.87 17.00 -3.89
N SER A 238 -6.60 17.75 -2.83
CA SER A 238 -5.69 17.35 -1.75
C SER A 238 -4.28 16.90 -2.15
N TRP A 239 -3.78 17.31 -3.32
CA TRP A 239 -2.43 16.95 -3.76
C TRP A 239 -1.34 17.69 -2.99
N VAL A 240 -0.14 17.09 -2.92
CA VAL A 240 1.08 17.75 -2.47
C VAL A 240 2.08 17.94 -3.63
N PRO A 241 2.97 18.95 -3.57
CA PRO A 241 3.92 19.24 -4.65
C PRO A 241 5.17 18.35 -4.56
N THR A 242 4.97 17.03 -4.51
CA THR A 242 6.01 16.00 -4.39
C THR A 242 5.77 14.97 -5.49
N GLU A 243 6.82 14.65 -6.26
CA GLU A 243 6.80 13.54 -7.20
C GLU A 243 6.91 12.20 -6.46
N ASN A 244 6.30 11.15 -6.99
CA ASN A 244 6.11 9.90 -6.27
C ASN A 244 7.09 8.84 -6.80
N ALA A 245 7.85 8.20 -5.90
CA ALA A 245 8.88 7.23 -6.30
C ALA A 245 8.34 5.93 -6.91
N PHE A 246 7.04 5.63 -6.73
CA PHE A 246 6.44 4.37 -7.19
C PHE A 246 5.84 4.43 -8.61
N LEU A 247 5.90 5.59 -9.29
CA LEU A 247 5.24 5.81 -10.59
C LEU A 247 5.70 4.85 -11.69
N ASP A 248 7.01 4.55 -11.75
CA ASP A 248 7.58 3.67 -12.77
C ASP A 248 7.34 2.17 -12.50
N PHE A 249 6.74 1.83 -11.35
CA PHE A 249 6.60 0.45 -10.86
C PHE A 249 5.15 -0.03 -10.76
N CYS A 250 4.15 0.87 -10.73
CA CYS A 250 2.75 0.48 -10.60
C CYS A 250 1.79 1.39 -11.39
N ASP A 251 0.88 0.78 -12.15
CA ASP A 251 -0.16 1.48 -12.93
C ASP A 251 -1.07 2.39 -12.06
N ASN A 252 -1.19 2.08 -10.76
CA ASN A 252 -1.95 2.86 -9.80
C ASN A 252 -1.51 2.53 -8.36
N LEU A 253 -0.75 3.44 -7.74
CA LEU A 253 -0.27 3.32 -6.35
C LEU A 253 -1.40 3.16 -5.32
N PHE A 254 -2.56 3.78 -5.54
CA PHE A 254 -3.67 3.74 -4.59
C PHE A 254 -4.30 2.33 -4.47
N LYS A 255 -4.04 1.44 -5.43
CA LYS A 255 -4.36 0.01 -5.33
C LYS A 255 -3.35 -0.80 -4.51
N LEU A 256 -2.12 -0.32 -4.37
CA LEU A 256 -1.08 -0.94 -3.55
C LEU A 256 -1.31 -0.68 -2.05
N LEU A 257 -1.92 0.46 -1.70
CA LEU A 257 -2.19 0.86 -0.32
C LEU A 257 -3.33 0.03 0.29
N VAL A 258 -2.97 -0.92 1.16
CA VAL A 258 -3.91 -1.83 1.83
C VAL A 258 -4.27 -1.35 3.24
N PRO A 259 -5.46 -1.67 3.77
CA PRO A 259 -5.82 -1.37 5.14
C PRO A 259 -4.80 -1.91 6.13
N ASP A 260 -4.51 -1.14 7.17
CA ASP A 260 -3.71 -1.57 8.31
C ASP A 260 -4.65 -1.85 9.47
N PHE A 261 -5.09 -3.09 9.59
CA PHE A 261 -6.03 -3.50 10.64
C PHE A 261 -5.49 -3.32 12.07
N LEU A 262 -4.18 -3.10 12.28
CA LEU A 262 -3.64 -2.85 13.62
C LEU A 262 -3.84 -1.39 14.04
N HIS A 263 -3.69 -0.46 13.10
CA HIS A 263 -3.75 0.99 13.34
C HIS A 263 -5.09 1.63 12.97
N GLU A 264 -5.78 1.11 11.95
CA GLU A 264 -7.09 1.61 11.49
C GLU A 264 -8.27 0.95 12.23
N TRP A 265 -8.07 -0.24 12.79
CA TRP A 265 -9.09 -0.92 13.60
C TRP A 265 -8.67 -0.99 15.07
N GLU A 266 -9.20 -0.09 15.88
CA GLU A 266 -8.95 -0.11 17.33
C GLU A 266 -9.40 -1.45 17.93
N SER A 267 -8.45 -2.26 18.39
CA SER A 267 -8.65 -3.65 18.84
C SER A 267 -9.78 -3.81 19.86
N GLY A 268 -9.94 -2.81 20.76
CA GLY A 268 -11.04 -2.76 21.73
C GLY A 268 -12.42 -2.64 21.08
N VAL A 269 -12.54 -1.89 19.98
CA VAL A 269 -13.80 -1.69 19.24
C VAL A 269 -14.19 -2.95 18.48
N TRP A 270 -13.25 -3.65 17.81
CA TRP A 270 -13.56 -4.96 17.22
C TRP A 270 -14.07 -5.93 18.27
N LYS A 271 -13.35 -6.05 19.38
CA LYS A 271 -13.70 -6.95 20.47
C LYS A 271 -15.08 -6.62 21.05
N ALA A 272 -15.42 -5.35 21.21
CA ALA A 272 -16.74 -4.91 21.66
C ALA A 272 -17.85 -5.27 20.67
N ILE A 273 -17.67 -4.98 19.37
CA ILE A 273 -18.64 -5.28 18.32
C ILE A 273 -18.84 -6.80 18.19
N LEU A 274 -17.75 -7.58 18.09
CA LEU A 274 -17.80 -9.03 17.99
C LEU A 274 -18.47 -9.65 19.22
N THR A 275 -18.15 -9.17 20.43
CA THR A 275 -18.83 -9.62 21.66
C THR A 275 -20.32 -9.31 21.61
N HIS A 276 -20.71 -8.12 21.13
CA HIS A 276 -22.12 -7.74 20.99
C HIS A 276 -22.86 -8.59 19.95
N LEU A 277 -22.25 -8.86 18.79
CA LEU A 277 -22.80 -9.74 17.77
C LEU A 277 -22.98 -11.17 18.30
N ILE A 278 -21.99 -11.70 19.04
CA ILE A 278 -22.09 -13.01 19.72
C ILE A 278 -23.22 -13.01 20.75
N GLN A 279 -23.39 -11.95 21.54
CA GLN A 279 -24.51 -11.79 22.49
C GLN A 279 -25.87 -11.76 21.77
N LEU A 280 -25.98 -11.10 20.62
CA LEU A 280 -27.18 -11.13 19.78
C LEU A 280 -27.46 -12.56 19.27
N LEU A 281 -26.44 -13.31 18.82
CA LEU A 281 -26.59 -14.71 18.42
C LEU A 281 -27.08 -15.59 19.58
N TYR A 282 -26.58 -15.40 20.81
CA TYR A 282 -27.12 -16.06 22.01
C TYR A 282 -28.58 -15.67 22.30
N SER A 283 -28.97 -14.40 22.07
CA SER A 283 -30.33 -13.93 22.32
C SER A 283 -31.38 -14.54 21.39
N LEU A 284 -30.97 -14.98 20.19
CA LEU A 284 -31.83 -15.59 19.18
C LEU A 284 -32.27 -17.04 19.49
N LYS A 285 -31.75 -17.66 20.56
CA LYS A 285 -32.12 -18.98 21.13
C LYS A 285 -32.04 -20.22 20.22
N GLU A 286 -31.89 -20.06 18.91
CA GLU A 286 -31.49 -21.12 18.00
C GLU A 286 -29.98 -21.42 18.12
N ASP A 287 -29.55 -22.60 17.69
CA ASP A 287 -28.13 -23.02 17.68
C ASP A 287 -27.33 -22.30 16.56
N LYS A 288 -27.31 -20.97 16.61
CA LYS A 288 -26.53 -20.11 15.71
C LYS A 288 -25.07 -20.00 16.17
N VAL A 289 -24.83 -20.11 17.47
CA VAL A 289 -23.46 -20.06 18.04
C VAL A 289 -22.70 -21.36 17.72
N GLY A 290 -23.34 -22.53 17.80
CA GLY A 290 -22.73 -23.78 17.34
C GLY A 290 -22.40 -23.74 15.85
N LYS A 291 -23.28 -23.17 15.01
CA LYS A 291 -23.03 -22.96 13.58
C LYS A 291 -21.92 -21.94 13.29
N PHE A 292 -21.83 -20.86 14.06
CA PHE A 292 -20.76 -19.86 13.94
C PHE A 292 -19.39 -20.45 14.31
N ASN A 293 -19.31 -21.27 15.36
CA ASN A 293 -18.07 -21.93 15.79
C ASN A 293 -17.69 -23.17 14.96
N ALA A 294 -18.50 -23.54 13.96
CA ALA A 294 -18.24 -24.65 13.03
C ALA A 294 -17.66 -24.19 11.68
N TRP A 295 -17.42 -22.88 11.54
CA TRP A 295 -16.67 -22.21 10.48
C TRP A 295 -15.31 -21.74 11.02
#